data_AF-A0A7G3A5W7-F1
#
_entry.id   AF-A0A7G3A5W7-F1
#
_cell.length_a   1.000
_cell.length_b   1.000
_cell.length_c   1.000
_cell.angle_alpha   90.00
_cell.angle_beta   90.00
_cell.angle_gamma   90.00
#
_symmetry.space_group_name_H-M   'P 1'
#
loop_
_entity.id
_entity.type
_entity.pdbx_description
1 polymer ?
#
loop_
_entity_poly.entity_id
_entity_poly.type
_entity_poly.pdbx_seq_one_letter_code
_entity_poly.pdbx_strand_id
1 'polypeptide(L)'
;MARNIHYHSDKAASLQTVTGWVSSDGRFYGADEHLARWAGCTHKTCACGKITSKHYTICDACREEKRAERYRSMPEGDPCGDMVYSDACQRYFNDMSDAADYAAEAGVPISGLDLVCCEPAHMRGIDWDYWADGLPEDQMLSDCAPKAIIDKLEELNAMIRASKIVLSWWPGKERVAKAIVDGLQRELDRKGPRHE
;
A
#
# COMPACT_ATOMS: atom_id res chain seq x y z
N MET A 1 35.81 -38.22 -20.29
CA MET A 1 36.96 -38.85 -19.62
C MET A 1 36.95 -38.44 -18.16
N ALA A 2 36.74 -39.38 -17.23
CA ALA A 2 36.83 -39.10 -15.80
C ALA A 2 38.30 -38.94 -15.41
N ARG A 3 38.66 -37.82 -14.75
CA ARG A 3 40.01 -37.61 -14.23
C ARG A 3 40.11 -38.28 -12.86
N ASN A 4 40.88 -39.37 -12.76
CA ASN A 4 41.23 -39.97 -11.48
C ASN A 4 42.26 -39.07 -10.77
N ILE A 5 41.83 -38.38 -9.70
CA ILE A 5 42.71 -37.58 -8.84
C ILE A 5 43.07 -38.44 -7.62
N HIS A 6 44.37 -38.70 -7.42
CA HIS A 6 44.88 -39.52 -6.32
C HIS A 6 44.90 -38.76 -4.98
N TYR A 7 44.66 -39.43 -3.85
CA TYR A 7 44.55 -38.81 -2.51
C TYR A 7 45.75 -37.93 -2.13
N HIS A 8 46.97 -38.38 -2.43
CA HIS A 8 48.20 -37.62 -2.14
C HIS A 8 48.58 -36.59 -3.22
N SER A 9 47.72 -36.33 -4.20
CA SER A 9 48.01 -35.31 -5.21
C SER A 9 47.73 -33.91 -4.65
N ASP A 10 48.59 -32.95 -4.94
CA ASP A 10 48.33 -31.52 -4.63
C ASP A 10 47.10 -30.96 -5.38
N LYS A 11 46.60 -31.68 -6.40
CA LYS A 11 45.32 -31.39 -7.08
C LYS A 11 44.10 -31.93 -6.32
N ALA A 12 44.29 -32.78 -5.32
CA ALA A 12 43.21 -33.35 -4.51
C ALA A 12 42.68 -32.35 -3.48
N ALA A 13 43.57 -31.57 -2.85
CA ALA A 13 43.19 -30.51 -1.92
C ALA A 13 44.30 -29.45 -1.84
N SER A 14 43.90 -28.19 -1.67
CA SER A 14 44.80 -27.09 -1.32
C SER A 14 44.15 -26.26 -0.22
N LEU A 15 44.97 -25.77 0.73
CA LEU A 15 44.50 -24.83 1.73
C LEU A 15 44.27 -23.48 1.06
N GLN A 16 43.06 -22.93 1.20
CA GLN A 16 42.67 -21.65 0.62
C GLN A 16 42.22 -20.69 1.71
N THR A 17 42.63 -19.42 1.62
CA THR A 17 42.09 -18.34 2.46
C THR A 17 41.02 -17.61 1.67
N VAL A 18 39.78 -17.67 2.15
CA VAL A 18 38.65 -16.95 1.52
C VAL A 18 38.39 -15.67 2.31
N THR A 19 38.59 -14.52 1.66
CA THR A 19 38.27 -13.20 2.23
C THR A 19 36.96 -12.68 1.66
N GLY A 20 36.12 -12.11 2.52
CA GLY A 20 34.87 -11.49 2.09
C GLY A 20 34.05 -10.99 3.28
N TRP A 21 32.94 -10.36 2.97
CA TRP A 21 32.06 -9.77 3.96
C TRP A 21 31.14 -10.81 4.59
N VAL A 22 31.05 -10.76 5.92
CA VAL A 22 30.17 -11.59 6.72
C VAL A 22 29.20 -10.67 7.45
N SER A 23 27.91 -10.93 7.33
CA SER A 23 26.88 -10.19 8.07
C SER A 23 26.87 -10.58 9.55
N SER A 24 26.16 -9.83 10.39
CA SER A 24 26.13 -10.06 11.84
C SER A 24 25.51 -11.40 12.25
N ASP A 25 24.71 -12.03 11.38
CA ASP A 25 24.14 -13.38 11.54
C ASP A 25 25.05 -14.50 10.98
N GLY A 26 26.26 -14.17 10.53
CA GLY A 26 27.28 -15.15 10.12
C GLY A 26 27.22 -15.59 8.66
N ARG A 27 26.39 -14.97 7.81
CA ARG A 27 26.28 -15.32 6.38
C ARG A 27 27.38 -14.64 5.55
N PHE A 28 28.05 -15.41 4.69
CA PHE A 28 29.13 -14.94 3.81
C PHE A 28 28.59 -14.41 2.48
N TYR A 29 29.06 -13.24 2.05
CA TYR A 29 28.62 -12.53 0.82
C TYR A 29 29.74 -12.30 -0.20
N GLY A 30 30.93 -12.87 0.01
CA GLY A 30 32.07 -12.63 -0.90
C GLY A 30 32.47 -11.15 -0.91
N ALA A 31 32.53 -10.55 -2.10
CA ALA A 31 32.95 -9.15 -2.26
C ALA A 31 31.83 -8.12 -2.02
N ASP A 32 30.56 -8.54 -1.82
CA ASP A 32 29.42 -7.63 -1.69
C ASP A 32 29.27 -7.10 -0.25
N GLU A 33 30.00 -6.01 0.05
CA GLU A 33 29.92 -5.30 1.33
C GLU A 33 28.52 -4.77 1.61
N HIS A 34 27.89 -4.17 0.60
CA HIS A 34 26.62 -3.49 0.75
C HIS A 34 25.55 -4.48 1.20
N LEU A 35 25.45 -5.63 0.53
CA LEU A 35 24.46 -6.64 0.87
C LEU A 35 24.74 -7.27 2.25
N ALA A 36 26.00 -7.49 2.61
CA ALA A 36 26.37 -8.00 3.93
C ALA A 36 25.97 -7.03 5.06
N ARG A 37 26.28 -5.74 4.89
CA ARG A 37 25.85 -4.69 5.84
C ARG A 37 24.35 -4.54 5.88
N TRP A 38 23.69 -4.63 4.73
CA TRP A 38 22.24 -4.53 4.63
C TRP A 38 21.54 -5.68 5.36
N ALA A 39 22.03 -6.90 5.18
CA ALA A 39 21.54 -8.08 5.87
C ALA A 39 21.74 -7.97 7.39
N GLY A 40 22.93 -7.56 7.83
CA GLY A 40 23.29 -7.50 9.25
C GLY A 40 22.74 -6.30 10.02
N CYS A 41 22.37 -5.20 9.34
CA CYS A 41 21.83 -4.04 10.05
C CYS A 41 20.40 -4.30 10.55
N THR A 42 19.98 -3.54 11.56
CA THR A 42 18.57 -3.43 12.00
C THR A 42 18.00 -2.05 11.72
N HIS A 43 18.86 -1.05 11.56
CA HIS A 43 18.51 0.35 11.38
C HIS A 43 19.39 1.01 10.31
N LYS A 44 18.87 2.09 9.72
CA LYS A 44 19.55 2.96 8.76
C LYS A 44 19.39 4.42 9.17
N THR A 45 20.23 5.28 8.61
CA THR A 45 20.12 6.73 8.79
C THR A 45 19.21 7.30 7.71
N CYS A 46 18.16 8.01 8.11
CA CYS A 46 17.30 8.78 7.24
C CYS A 46 18.07 9.99 6.67
N ALA A 47 17.62 10.54 5.54
CA ALA A 47 18.19 11.76 4.96
C ALA A 47 18.21 12.96 5.93
N CYS A 48 17.27 13.02 6.88
CA CYS A 48 17.24 14.05 7.93
C CYS A 48 18.17 13.77 9.12
N GLY A 49 18.99 12.73 9.07
CA GLY A 49 19.96 12.36 10.12
C GLY A 49 19.42 11.47 11.24
N LYS A 50 18.10 11.26 11.33
CA LYS A 50 17.49 10.36 12.34
C LYS A 50 17.70 8.89 11.98
N ILE A 51 17.88 8.04 12.99
CA ILE A 51 17.90 6.59 12.83
C ILE A 51 16.47 6.07 12.60
N THR A 52 16.31 5.12 11.68
CA THR A 52 15.03 4.47 11.39
C THR A 52 15.21 2.97 11.17
N SER A 53 14.16 2.20 11.42
CA SER A 53 14.17 0.76 11.15
C SER A 53 14.47 0.51 9.67
N LYS A 54 15.26 -0.53 9.42
CA LYS A 54 15.71 -0.90 8.09
C LYS A 54 14.55 -1.10 7.10
N HIS A 55 13.41 -1.58 7.59
CA HIS A 55 12.20 -1.83 6.78
C HIS A 55 11.58 -0.56 6.18
N TYR A 56 12.03 0.62 6.62
CA TYR A 56 11.57 1.89 6.11
C TYR A 56 12.68 2.66 5.39
N THR A 57 12.27 3.41 4.37
CA THR A 57 13.17 4.27 3.59
C THR A 57 13.46 5.60 4.29
N ILE A 58 12.53 6.09 5.12
CA ILE A 58 12.62 7.36 5.85
C ILE A 58 12.04 7.21 7.26
N CYS A 59 12.45 8.08 8.18
CA CYS A 59 11.98 8.06 9.57
C CYS A 59 10.52 8.51 9.72
N ASP A 60 9.90 8.21 10.87
CA ASP A 60 8.50 8.56 11.17
C ASP A 60 8.18 10.03 10.95
N ALA A 61 9.02 10.94 11.44
CA ALA A 61 8.81 12.37 11.27
C ALA A 61 8.76 12.78 9.80
N CYS A 62 9.65 12.24 8.96
CA CYS A 62 9.65 12.52 7.53
C CYS A 62 8.47 11.86 6.81
N ARG A 63 7.99 10.71 7.28
CA ARG A 63 6.77 10.10 6.73
C ARG A 63 5.55 10.97 7.02
N GLU A 64 5.42 11.42 8.27
CA GLU A 64 4.32 12.27 8.70
C GLU A 64 4.31 13.61 7.95
N GLU A 65 5.48 14.22 7.76
CA GLU A 65 5.60 15.45 6.97
C GLU A 65 5.21 15.24 5.50
N LYS A 66 5.70 14.17 4.86
CA LYS A 66 5.30 13.84 3.49
C LYS A 66 3.81 13.52 3.37
N ARG A 67 3.24 12.89 4.39
CA ARG A 67 1.82 12.57 4.47
C ARG A 67 0.99 13.85 4.56
N ALA A 68 1.34 14.77 5.46
CA ALA A 68 0.70 16.07 5.58
C ALA A 68 0.88 16.93 4.31
N GLU A 69 2.05 16.89 3.67
CA GLU A 69 2.30 17.56 2.39
C GLU A 69 1.40 17.01 1.28
N ARG A 70 1.34 15.68 1.15
CA ARG A 70 0.45 15.00 0.21
C ARG A 70 -0.99 15.44 0.44
N TYR A 71 -1.48 15.36 1.67
CA TYR A 71 -2.84 15.78 2.01
C TYR A 71 -3.10 17.24 1.64
N ARG A 72 -2.21 18.17 2.05
CA ARG A 72 -2.35 19.59 1.70
C ARG A 72 -2.34 19.85 0.19
N SER A 73 -1.61 19.04 -0.57
CA SER A 73 -1.56 19.14 -2.04
C SER A 73 -2.78 18.55 -2.74
N MET A 74 -3.64 17.80 -2.03
CA MET A 74 -4.86 17.25 -2.63
C MET A 74 -5.83 18.39 -2.97
N PRO A 75 -6.45 18.33 -4.16
CA PRO A 75 -7.55 19.23 -4.50
C PRO A 75 -8.69 19.08 -3.48
N GLU A 76 -9.35 20.20 -3.20
CA GLU A 76 -10.59 20.18 -2.42
C GLU A 76 -11.72 19.68 -3.31
N GLY A 77 -12.41 18.63 -2.86
CA GLY A 77 -13.55 18.05 -3.55
C GLY A 77 -14.87 18.66 -3.10
N ASP A 78 -15.91 18.38 -3.89
CA ASP A 78 -17.31 18.57 -3.49
C ASP A 78 -17.64 17.75 -2.22
N PRO A 79 -18.83 17.95 -1.59
CA PRO A 79 -19.24 17.12 -0.47
C PRO A 79 -19.04 15.64 -0.80
N CYS A 80 -18.26 14.95 0.03
CA CYS A 80 -18.00 13.53 -0.18
C CYS A 80 -19.32 12.76 -0.21
N GLY A 81 -19.33 11.62 -0.89
CA GLY A 81 -20.42 10.66 -0.80
C GLY A 81 -20.51 10.02 0.59
N ASP A 82 -21.10 8.83 0.64
CA ASP A 82 -21.43 8.19 1.91
C ASP A 82 -20.21 7.85 2.79
N MET A 83 -19.00 7.72 2.24
CA MET A 83 -17.83 7.32 3.04
C MET A 83 -16.71 8.37 3.00
N VAL A 84 -16.05 8.54 4.15
CA VAL A 84 -14.83 9.36 4.25
C VAL A 84 -13.73 8.61 4.95
N TYR A 85 -12.48 8.95 4.62
CA TYR A 85 -11.29 8.31 5.16
C TYR A 85 -10.42 9.35 5.85
N SER A 86 -9.98 9.07 7.08
CA SER A 86 -8.93 9.84 7.75
C SER A 86 -7.58 9.27 7.40
N ASP A 87 -6.76 10.07 6.73
CA ASP A 87 -5.37 9.73 6.53
C ASP A 87 -4.62 9.75 7.87
N ALA A 88 -5.04 10.58 8.84
CA ALA A 88 -4.36 10.77 10.13
C ALA A 88 -4.42 9.55 11.03
N CYS A 89 -5.59 8.96 11.19
CA CYS A 89 -5.78 7.76 12.00
C CYS A 89 -5.97 6.49 11.17
N GLN A 90 -5.78 6.57 9.84
CA GLN A 90 -5.86 5.45 8.90
C GLN A 90 -7.20 4.70 9.01
N ARG A 91 -8.32 5.45 9.07
CA ARG A 91 -9.65 4.92 9.41
C ARG A 91 -10.73 5.41 8.45
N TYR A 92 -11.71 4.55 8.17
CA TYR A 92 -12.92 4.91 7.44
C TYR A 92 -14.05 5.28 8.40
N PHE A 93 -14.88 6.23 7.96
CA PHE A 93 -16.10 6.66 8.62
C PHE A 93 -17.28 6.56 7.66
N ASN A 94 -18.45 6.23 8.22
CA ASN A 94 -19.68 6.03 7.46
C ASN A 94 -20.35 7.32 7.00
N ASP A 95 -19.84 8.47 7.45
CA ASP A 95 -20.17 9.81 6.97
C ASP A 95 -19.29 10.83 7.74
N MET A 96 -19.55 12.12 7.51
CA MET A 96 -18.89 13.22 8.23
C MET A 96 -19.32 13.35 9.70
N SER A 97 -20.49 12.85 10.09
CA SER A 97 -20.96 12.88 11.49
C SER A 97 -20.19 11.86 12.32
N ASP A 98 -20.00 10.65 11.83
CA ASP A 98 -19.18 9.59 12.45
C ASP A 98 -17.73 10.07 12.65
N ALA A 99 -17.17 10.76 11.64
CA ALA A 99 -15.85 11.40 11.77
C ALA A 99 -15.82 12.51 12.84
N ALA A 100 -16.87 13.32 12.96
CA ALA A 100 -16.98 14.38 13.95
C ALA A 100 -17.12 13.84 15.39
N ASP A 101 -17.94 12.80 15.56
CA ASP A 101 -18.12 12.12 16.84
C ASP A 101 -16.79 11.49 17.31
N TYR A 102 -16.07 10.82 16.41
CA TYR A 102 -14.73 10.31 16.70
C TYR A 102 -13.74 11.41 17.11
N ALA A 103 -13.74 12.56 16.41
CA ALA A 103 -12.87 13.68 16.74
C ALA A 103 -13.14 14.19 18.16
N ALA A 104 -14.42 14.33 18.53
CA ALA A 104 -14.84 14.76 19.85
C ALA A 104 -14.42 13.77 20.95
N GLU A 105 -14.64 12.47 20.74
CA GLU A 105 -14.25 11.40 21.67
C GLU A 105 -12.72 11.31 21.85
N ALA A 106 -11.98 11.45 20.77
CA ALA A 106 -10.52 11.42 20.79
C ALA A 106 -9.89 12.72 21.31
N GLY A 107 -10.68 13.79 21.51
CA GLY A 107 -10.20 15.09 21.97
C GLY A 107 -9.32 15.80 20.94
N VAL A 108 -9.54 15.54 19.65
CA VAL A 108 -8.81 16.16 18.54
C VAL A 108 -9.75 17.03 17.70
N PRO A 109 -9.26 18.12 17.09
CA PRO A 109 -10.10 18.87 16.15
C PRO A 109 -10.39 18.00 14.91
N ILE A 110 -11.57 18.17 14.31
CA ILE A 110 -11.94 17.44 13.08
C ILE A 110 -10.99 17.78 11.92
N SER A 111 -10.42 18.99 11.92
CA SER A 111 -9.37 19.40 10.97
C SER A 111 -8.06 18.64 11.15
N GLY A 112 -7.82 18.01 12.30
CA GLY A 112 -6.67 17.15 12.56
C GLY A 112 -6.83 15.72 12.03
N LEU A 113 -7.99 15.37 11.46
CA LEU A 113 -8.21 14.03 10.91
C LEU A 113 -7.73 13.87 9.47
N ASP A 114 -7.35 14.94 8.76
CA ASP A 114 -6.93 14.87 7.35
C ASP A 114 -7.91 14.05 6.47
N LEU A 115 -9.16 14.51 6.40
CA LEU A 115 -10.26 13.77 5.78
C LEU A 115 -10.23 13.80 4.25
N VAL A 116 -10.34 12.62 3.65
CA VAL A 116 -10.33 12.35 2.22
C VAL A 116 -11.68 11.78 1.79
N CYS A 117 -12.21 12.25 0.66
CA CYS A 117 -13.42 11.68 0.08
C CYS A 117 -13.13 10.28 -0.47
N CYS A 118 -13.98 9.31 -0.14
CA CYS A 118 -13.83 7.98 -0.68
C CYS A 118 -14.46 7.83 -2.06
N GLU A 119 -13.85 7.00 -2.90
CA GLU A 119 -14.40 6.55 -4.17
C GLU A 119 -14.97 5.13 -4.00
N PRO A 120 -16.19 4.86 -4.51
CA PRO A 120 -16.79 3.54 -4.41
C PRO A 120 -16.04 2.54 -5.30
N ALA A 121 -15.78 1.36 -4.74
CA ALA A 121 -15.23 0.23 -5.45
C ALA A 121 -16.36 -0.66 -5.97
N HIS A 122 -16.54 -0.69 -7.28
CA HIS A 122 -17.51 -1.57 -7.92
C HIS A 122 -16.89 -2.90 -8.31
N MET A 123 -17.74 -3.92 -8.47
CA MET A 123 -17.32 -5.18 -9.07
C MET A 123 -16.78 -4.92 -10.48
N ARG A 124 -15.53 -5.33 -10.74
CA ARG A 124 -14.95 -5.27 -12.08
C ARG A 124 -15.40 -6.48 -12.89
N GLY A 125 -15.66 -6.26 -14.17
CA GLY A 125 -15.83 -7.36 -15.11
C GLY A 125 -14.54 -8.17 -15.25
N ILE A 126 -14.68 -9.40 -15.71
CA ILE A 126 -13.54 -10.24 -16.07
C ILE A 126 -13.15 -9.85 -17.49
N ASP A 127 -11.93 -9.37 -17.67
CA ASP A 127 -11.38 -8.99 -18.97
C ASP A 127 -10.83 -10.23 -19.70
N TRP A 128 -10.63 -10.10 -21.01
CA TRP A 128 -10.16 -11.16 -21.90
C TRP A 128 -8.73 -11.62 -21.58
N ASP A 129 -7.93 -10.73 -20.99
CA ASP A 129 -6.54 -11.00 -20.60
C ASP A 129 -6.41 -11.81 -19.31
N TYR A 130 -7.51 -12.05 -18.58
CA TYR A 130 -7.49 -12.74 -17.29
C TYR A 130 -6.85 -14.13 -17.37
N TRP A 131 -6.96 -14.80 -18.53
CA TRP A 131 -6.37 -16.13 -18.76
C TRP A 131 -5.18 -16.12 -19.72
N ALA A 132 -4.60 -14.96 -20.05
CA ALA A 132 -3.55 -14.84 -21.06
C ALA A 132 -2.38 -15.82 -20.82
N ASP A 133 -1.95 -16.01 -19.57
CA ASP A 133 -0.87 -16.93 -19.20
C ASP A 133 -1.15 -18.42 -19.50
N GLY A 134 -2.43 -18.79 -19.67
CA GLY A 134 -2.85 -20.16 -19.98
C GLY A 134 -3.16 -20.39 -21.45
N LEU A 135 -3.11 -19.36 -22.29
CA LEU A 135 -3.39 -19.46 -23.71
C LEU A 135 -2.11 -19.83 -24.49
N PRO A 136 -2.24 -20.51 -25.64
CA PRO A 136 -1.14 -20.64 -26.59
C PRO A 136 -0.63 -19.25 -27.02
N GLU A 137 0.65 -19.19 -27.38
CA GLU A 137 1.23 -17.99 -27.98
C GLU A 137 0.40 -17.50 -29.18
N ASP A 138 0.23 -16.19 -29.28
CA ASP A 138 -0.53 -15.49 -30.32
C ASP A 138 -2.02 -15.88 -30.46
N GLN A 139 -2.63 -16.48 -29.42
CA GLN A 139 -4.07 -16.77 -29.40
C GLN A 139 -4.82 -15.97 -28.35
N MET A 140 -6.06 -15.60 -28.68
CA MET A 140 -7.00 -14.98 -27.77
C MET A 140 -7.90 -16.03 -27.10
N LEU A 141 -8.55 -15.65 -26.00
CA LEU A 141 -9.52 -16.53 -25.34
C LEU A 141 -10.64 -16.97 -26.30
N SER A 142 -11.05 -16.09 -27.22
CA SER A 142 -12.04 -16.39 -28.25
C SER A 142 -11.61 -17.45 -29.26
N ASP A 143 -10.30 -17.64 -29.46
CA ASP A 143 -9.76 -18.65 -30.39
C ASP A 143 -9.73 -20.04 -29.74
N CYS A 144 -9.55 -20.09 -28.42
CA CYS A 144 -9.37 -21.32 -27.65
C CYS A 144 -10.66 -21.82 -26.98
N ALA A 145 -11.48 -20.91 -26.46
CA ALA A 145 -12.61 -21.26 -25.61
C ALA A 145 -13.88 -21.54 -26.43
N PRO A 146 -14.72 -22.51 -26.01
CA PRO A 146 -16.03 -22.71 -26.63
C PRO A 146 -16.88 -21.44 -26.59
N LYS A 147 -17.56 -21.13 -27.70
CA LYS A 147 -18.44 -19.94 -27.82
C LYS A 147 -19.44 -19.81 -26.67
N ALA A 148 -20.00 -20.93 -26.18
CA ALA A 148 -20.93 -20.92 -25.06
C ALA A 148 -20.33 -20.36 -23.75
N ILE A 149 -19.03 -20.54 -23.52
CA ILE A 149 -18.32 -19.95 -22.37
C ILE A 149 -18.15 -18.45 -22.59
N ILE A 150 -17.77 -18.04 -23.79
CA ILE A 150 -17.63 -16.63 -24.17
C ILE A 150 -18.95 -15.87 -23.99
N ASP A 151 -20.05 -16.43 -24.49
CA ASP A 151 -21.39 -15.83 -24.36
C ASP A 151 -21.78 -15.66 -22.87
N LYS A 152 -21.47 -16.64 -22.02
CA LYS A 152 -21.74 -16.56 -20.58
C LYS A 152 -20.87 -15.53 -19.86
N LEU A 153 -19.62 -15.37 -20.30
CA LEU A 153 -18.74 -14.33 -19.78
C LEU A 153 -19.27 -12.93 -20.12
N GLU A 154 -19.75 -12.73 -21.35
CA GLU A 154 -20.37 -11.47 -21.77
C GLU A 154 -21.67 -11.17 -21.01
N GLU A 155 -22.53 -12.18 -20.81
CA GLU A 155 -23.73 -12.08 -19.98
C GLU A 155 -23.39 -11.66 -18.54
N LEU A 156 -22.40 -12.31 -17.93
CA LEU A 156 -21.92 -11.97 -16.59
C LEU A 156 -21.41 -10.52 -16.53
N ASN A 157 -20.53 -10.15 -17.46
CA ASN A 157 -19.99 -8.80 -17.53
C ASN A 157 -21.08 -7.74 -17.77
N ALA A 158 -22.13 -8.06 -18.52
CA ALA A 158 -23.29 -7.20 -18.68
C ALA A 158 -24.07 -7.03 -17.38
N MET A 159 -24.31 -8.12 -16.63
CA MET A 159 -24.94 -8.06 -15.30
C MET A 159 -24.12 -7.23 -14.32
N ILE A 160 -22.79 -7.42 -14.29
CA ILE A 160 -21.87 -6.65 -13.44
C ILE A 160 -22.01 -5.15 -13.74
N ARG A 161 -21.91 -4.76 -15.02
CA ARG A 161 -22.07 -3.35 -15.45
C ARG A 161 -23.43 -2.76 -15.09
N ALA A 162 -24.50 -3.55 -15.21
CA ALA A 162 -25.85 -3.11 -14.90
C ALA A 162 -26.09 -2.97 -13.39
N SER A 163 -25.50 -3.86 -12.58
CA SER A 163 -25.75 -3.91 -11.13
C SER A 163 -25.30 -2.65 -10.39
N LYS A 164 -24.21 -2.01 -10.84
CA LYS A 164 -23.56 -0.85 -10.18
C LYS A 164 -23.36 -1.02 -8.67
N ILE A 165 -23.29 -2.26 -8.18
CA ILE A 165 -23.16 -2.56 -6.76
C ILE A 165 -21.82 -2.01 -6.27
N VAL A 166 -21.86 -1.31 -5.13
CA VAL A 166 -20.66 -0.89 -4.40
C VAL A 166 -20.25 -2.05 -3.48
N LEU A 167 -19.04 -2.56 -3.65
CA LEU A 167 -18.50 -3.67 -2.85
C LEU A 167 -17.69 -3.16 -1.66
N SER A 168 -16.93 -2.08 -1.87
CA SER A 168 -16.09 -1.46 -0.85
C SER A 168 -15.83 0.00 -1.24
N TRP A 169 -14.94 0.66 -0.50
CA TRP A 169 -14.56 2.05 -0.71
C TRP A 169 -13.05 2.18 -0.62
N TRP A 170 -12.48 3.12 -1.37
CA TRP A 170 -11.07 3.46 -1.33
C TRP A 170 -10.89 4.95 -1.09
N PRO A 171 -9.79 5.41 -0.47
CA PRO A 171 -9.50 6.83 -0.36
C PRO A 171 -9.29 7.39 -1.77
N GLY A 172 -10.07 8.40 -2.12
CA GLY A 172 -10.01 9.06 -3.42
C GLY A 172 -8.84 10.03 -3.55
N LYS A 173 -8.92 10.88 -4.57
CA LYS A 173 -7.87 11.87 -4.88
C LYS A 173 -8.16 13.27 -4.32
N GLU A 174 -9.32 13.46 -3.72
CA GLU A 174 -9.80 14.75 -3.23
C GLU A 174 -9.91 14.73 -1.72
N ARG A 175 -9.47 15.82 -1.08
CA ARG A 175 -9.72 16.04 0.35
C ARG A 175 -11.07 16.73 0.56
N VAL A 176 -11.68 16.51 1.71
CA VAL A 176 -12.90 17.23 2.10
C VAL A 176 -12.64 18.73 2.03
N ALA A 177 -13.55 19.47 1.41
CA ALA A 177 -13.46 20.93 1.33
C ALA A 177 -13.29 21.56 2.72
N LYS A 178 -12.37 22.53 2.82
CA LYS A 178 -12.04 23.16 4.10
C LYS A 178 -13.27 23.79 4.76
N ALA A 179 -14.15 24.38 3.96
CA ALA A 179 -15.38 25.02 4.44
C ALA A 179 -16.32 24.04 5.17
N ILE A 180 -16.38 22.77 4.73
CA ILE A 180 -17.19 21.72 5.36
C ILE A 180 -16.58 21.36 6.72
N VAL A 181 -15.28 21.10 6.75
CA VAL A 181 -14.53 20.77 7.98
C VAL A 181 -14.66 21.90 9.01
N ASP A 182 -14.49 23.15 8.60
CA ASP A 182 -14.64 24.32 9.48
C ASP A 182 -16.10 24.49 9.97
N GLY A 183 -17.08 24.13 9.14
CA GLY A 183 -18.50 24.09 9.51
C GLY A 183 -18.74 23.13 10.68
N LEU A 184 -18.29 21.89 10.52
CA LEU A 184 -18.44 20.84 11.53
C LEU A 184 -17.68 21.15 12.81
N GLN A 185 -16.46 21.70 12.70
CA GLN A 185 -15.71 22.10 13.90
C GLN A 185 -16.50 23.11 14.73
N ARG A 186 -17.11 24.12 14.10
CA ARG A 186 -17.95 25.11 14.80
C ARG A 186 -19.19 24.49 15.44
N GLU A 187 -19.74 23.43 14.86
CA GLU A 187 -20.86 22.70 15.47
C GLU A 187 -20.43 21.89 16.69
N LEU A 188 -19.27 21.25 16.64
CA LEU A 188 -18.68 20.55 17.79
C LEU A 188 -18.38 21.53 18.92
N ASP A 189 -17.78 22.67 18.62
CA ASP A 189 -17.46 23.70 19.61
C ASP A 189 -18.71 24.25 20.30
N ARG A 190 -19.84 24.36 19.57
CA ARG A 190 -21.14 24.77 20.15
C ARG A 190 -21.75 23.72 21.06
N LYS A 191 -21.52 22.44 20.78
CA LYS A 191 -22.13 21.33 21.54
C LYS A 191 -21.48 21.15 22.90
N GLY A 192 -20.24 21.61 23.10
CA GLY A 192 -19.55 21.63 24.40
C GLY A 192 -19.40 20.26 25.05
N PRO A 193 -18.55 20.10 26.09
CA PRO A 193 -18.44 18.82 26.79
C PRO A 193 -19.76 18.54 27.53
N ARG A 194 -20.44 17.44 27.18
CA ARG A 194 -21.41 16.80 28.07
C ARG A 194 -20.63 16.23 29.24
N HIS A 195 -20.40 17.07 30.26
CA HIS A 195 -19.92 16.61 31.56
C HIS A 195 -21.05 15.82 32.22
N GLU A 196 -20.89 14.50 32.29
CA GLU A 196 -21.50 13.66 33.34
C GLU A 196 -20.52 13.49 34.50
#